data_AF-A0A7C2VXX4-F1
#
_entry.id   AF-A0A7C2VXX4-F1
#
_cell.length_a   1.000
_cell.length_b   1.000
_cell.length_c   1.000
_cell.angle_alpha   90.00
_cell.angle_beta   90.00
_cell.angle_gamma   90.00
#
_symmetry.space_group_name_H-M   'P 1'
#
loop_
_entity.id
_entity.type
_entity.pdbx_description
1 polymer ?
#
loop_
_entity_poly.entity_id
_entity_poly.type
_entity_poly.pdbx_seq_one_letter_code
_entity_poly.pdbx_strand_id
1 'polypeptide(L)' 'MVVKKYRTFEEAERDLWEMSPGEDYYRRAFAFLDSFASRFMGRFPRGVFKYRNFEEAQKDRDRWLLEG' A
#
# COMPACT_ATOMS: atom_id res chain seq x y z
N MET A 1 0.09 18.62 13.41
CA MET A 1 1.30 17.88 12.98
C MET A 1 2.50 18.56 13.59
N VAL A 2 3.30 17.85 14.38
CA VAL A 2 4.55 18.38 14.93
C VAL A 2 5.65 18.16 13.88
N VAL A 3 6.30 19.23 13.42
CA VAL A 3 7.43 19.12 12.49
C VAL A 3 8.69 18.84 13.31
N LYS A 4 9.27 17.65 13.15
CA LYS A 4 10.53 17.25 13.79
C LYS A 4 11.70 17.58 12.85
N LYS A 5 12.78 18.14 13.39
CA LYS A 5 14.02 18.42 12.65
C LYS A 5 15.07 17.38 13.02
N TYR A 6 15.70 16.79 12.01
CA TYR A 6 16.80 15.83 12.18
C TYR A 6 18.10 16.48 11.70
N ARG A 7 19.22 16.07 12.29
CA ARG A 7 20.55 16.59 11.93
C ARG A 7 21.16 15.83 10.76
N THR A 8 20.82 14.55 10.61
CA THR A 8 21.31 13.69 9.53
C THR A 8 20.19 12.82 8.96
N PHE A 9 20.43 12.23 7.78
CA PHE A 9 19.47 11.34 7.13
C PHE A 9 19.31 10.03 7.90
N GLU A 10 20.39 9.51 8.49
CA GLU A 10 20.37 8.28 9.28
C GLU A 10 19.51 8.43 10.53
N GLU A 11 19.52 9.62 11.15
CA GLU A 11 18.64 9.93 12.28
C GLU A 11 17.17 9.92 11.87
N ALA A 12 16.86 10.52 10.70
CA ALA A 12 15.50 10.51 10.16
C ALA A 12 15.05 9.09 9.76
N GLU A 13 15.94 8.30 9.16
CA GLU A 13 15.67 6.93 8.73
C GLU A 13 15.34 6.04 9.92
N ARG A 14 16.12 6.10 11.00
CA ARG A 14 15.88 5.31 12.22
C ARG A 14 14.60 5.70 12.96
N ASP A 15 14.15 6.94 12.83
CA ASP A 15 12.90 7.40 13.42
C ASP A 15 11.68 7.03 12.55
N LEU A 16 11.88 6.90 11.24
CA LEU A 16 10.83 6.55 10.28
C LEU A 16 10.62 5.04 10.14
N TRP A 17 11.70 4.26 10.17
CA TRP A 17 11.68 2.83 9.85
C TRP A 17 12.02 1.96 11.06
N GLU A 18 11.32 0.82 11.18
CA GLU A 18 11.70 -0.25 12.11
C GLU A 18 12.91 -0.99 11.53
N MET A 19 14.09 -0.75 12.12
CA MET A 19 15.36 -1.31 11.64
C MET A 19 15.51 -2.81 11.95
N SER A 20 14.71 -3.37 12.86
CA SER A 20 14.73 -4.79 13.21
C SER A 20 13.30 -5.34 13.34
N PRO A 21 12.58 -5.53 12.23
CA PRO A 21 11.17 -5.93 12.27
C PRO A 21 10.99 -7.36 12.79
N GLY A 22 10.23 -7.50 13.87
CA GLY A 22 9.80 -8.78 14.42
C GLY A 22 8.37 -9.16 14.01
N GLU A 23 7.87 -10.28 14.53
CA GLU A 23 6.52 -10.78 14.23
C GLU A 23 5.42 -9.73 14.50
N ASP A 24 5.51 -9.03 15.63
CA ASP A 24 4.53 -8.00 15.99
C ASP A 24 4.50 -6.81 15.02
N TYR A 25 5.65 -6.45 14.42
CA TYR A 25 5.70 -5.42 13.39
C TYR A 25 4.88 -5.84 12.18
N TYR A 26 5.12 -7.05 11.66
CA TYR A 26 4.41 -7.55 10.50
C TYR A 26 2.92 -7.74 10.77
N ARG A 27 2.54 -8.18 11.97
CA ARG A 27 1.13 -8.27 12.37
C ARG A 27 0.42 -6.91 12.23
N ARG A 28 1.04 -5.83 12.72
CA ARG A 28 0.50 -4.46 12.59
C ARG A 28 0.50 -3.98 11.14
N ALA A 29 1.59 -4.22 10.41
CA ALA A 29 1.70 -3.82 9.01
C ALA A 29 0.63 -4.47 8.14
N PHE A 30 0.38 -5.78 8.29
CA PHE A 30 -0.66 -6.47 7.55
C PHE A 30 -2.07 -6.01 7.95
N ALA A 31 -2.33 -5.79 9.25
CA ALA A 31 -3.61 -5.24 9.69
C ALA A 31 -3.87 -3.84 9.09
N PHE A 32 -2.84 -3.00 9.01
CA PHE A 32 -2.93 -1.71 8.34
C PHE A 32 -3.20 -1.85 6.84
N LEU A 33 -2.47 -2.72 6.15
CA LEU A 33 -2.66 -2.95 4.70
C LEU A 33 -4.05 -3.50 4.38
N ASP A 34 -4.58 -4.40 5.19
CA ASP A 34 -5.94 -4.94 5.03
C ASP A 34 -7.01 -3.86 5.28
N SER A 35 -6.83 -3.05 6.33
CA SER A 35 -7.70 -1.90 6.61
C SER A 35 -7.65 -0.85 5.50
N PHE A 36 -6.45 -0.58 4.97
CA PHE A 36 -6.27 0.34 3.86
C PHE A 36 -6.91 -0.19 2.58
N ALA A 37 -6.68 -1.47 2.26
CA ALA A 37 -7.25 -2.11 1.09
C ALA A 37 -8.78 -2.13 1.15
N SER A 38 -9.37 -2.52 2.27
CA SER A 38 -10.82 -2.52 2.45
C SER A 38 -11.45 -1.12 2.38
N ARG A 39 -10.71 -0.07 2.78
CA ARG A 39 -11.22 1.30 2.81
C ARG A 39 -11.00 2.09 1.52
N PHE A 40 -9.91 1.82 0.80
CA PHE A 40 -9.42 2.65 -0.31
C PHE A 40 -9.23 1.88 -1.62
N MET A 41 -9.10 0.56 -1.60
CA MET A 41 -9.18 -0.20 -2.85
C MET A 41 -10.65 -0.41 -3.19
N GLY A 42 -11.05 0.07 -4.36
CA GLY A 42 -12.40 -0.16 -4.89
C GLY A 42 -12.71 -1.65 -5.03
N ARG A 43 -13.95 -1.98 -5.37
CA ARG A 43 -14.37 -3.38 -5.56
C ARG A 43 -13.75 -3.96 -6.84
N PHE A 44 -12.55 -4.52 -6.71
CA PHE A 44 -11.95 -5.32 -7.77
C PHE A 44 -12.69 -6.66 -7.90
N PRO A 45 -12.98 -7.11 -9.13
CA PRO A 45 -13.60 -8.41 -9.33
C PRO A 45 -12.62 -9.52 -8.95
N ARG A 46 -13.16 -10.59 -8.34
CA ARG A 46 -12.37 -11.78 -7.99
C ARG A 46 -12.08 -12.60 -9.24
N GLY A 47 -10.85 -13.09 -9.38
CA GLY A 47 -10.45 -14.02 -10.44
C GLY A 47 -9.12 -13.66 -11.10
N VAL A 48 -8.69 -14.50 -12.03
CA VAL A 48 -7.53 -14.24 -12.90
C VAL A 48 -8.05 -13.81 -14.26
N PHE A 49 -7.70 -12.60 -14.69
CA PHE A 49 -8.09 -12.05 -15.98
C PHE A 49 -6.93 -12.15 -16.96
N LYS A 50 -7.21 -12.62 -18.18
CA LYS A 50 -6.21 -12.71 -19.24
C LYS A 50 -6.40 -11.53 -20.20
N TYR A 51 -5.34 -10.76 -20.37
CA TYR A 51 -5.29 -9.65 -21.31
C TYR A 51 -4.31 -9.95 -22.43
N ARG A 52 -4.54 -9.37 -23.60
CA ARG A 52 -3.65 -9.52 -24.76
C ARG A 52 -2.40 -8.66 -24.60
N ASN A 53 -2.53 -7.50 -23.97
CA ASN A 53 -1.44 -6.56 -23.73
C ASN A 53 -1.66 -5.77 -22.43
N PHE A 54 -0.66 -4.98 -22.06
CA PHE A 54 -0.65 -4.21 -20.83
C PHE A 54 -1.71 -3.07 -20.81
N GLU A 55 -1.92 -2.41 -21.95
CA GLU A 55 -2.88 -1.30 -22.05
C GLU A 55 -4.32 -1.74 -21.78
N GLU A 56 -4.69 -2.93 -22.25
CA GLU A 56 -6.00 -3.53 -21.98
C GLU A 56 -6.21 -3.76 -20.48
N ALA A 57 -5.20 -4.28 -19.80
CA ALA A 57 -5.23 -4.49 -18.35
C ALA A 57 -5.37 -3.17 -17.57
N GLN A 58 -4.71 -2.10 -18.02
CA GLN A 58 -4.81 -0.79 -17.39
C GLN A 58 -6.20 -0.17 -17.56
N LYS A 59 -6.80 -0.26 -18.75
CA LYS A 59 -8.16 0.24 -19.01
C LYS A 59 -9.19 -0.46 -18.13
N ASP A 60 -9.05 -1.77 -17.93
CA ASP A 60 -9.98 -2.53 -17.08
C ASP A 60 -9.79 -2.20 -15.59
N ARG A 61 -8.53 -2.06 -15.14
CA ARG A 61 -8.22 -1.55 -13.80
C ARG A 61 -8.85 -0.17 -13.55
N ASP A 62 -8.67 0.76 -14.48
CA ASP A 62 -9.16 2.12 -14.35
C ASP A 62 -10.69 2.16 -14.33
N ARG A 63 -11.34 1.28 -15.11
CA ARG A 63 -12.80 1.07 -15.03
C ARG A 63 -13.24 0.67 -13.63
N TRP A 64 -12.58 -0.33 -13.02
CA TRP A 64 -12.94 -0.79 -11.67
C TRP A 64 -12.71 0.27 -10.58
N LEU A 65 -11.68 1.11 -10.75
CA LEU A 65 -11.42 2.23 -9.85
C LEU A 65 -12.44 3.37 -9.97
N LEU A 66 -13.08 3.53 -11.14
CA LEU A 66 -14.10 4.56 -11.38
C LEU A 66 -15.52 4.09 -11.02
N GLU A 67 -15.80 2.79 -11.09
CA GLU A 67 -17.10 2.20 -10.79
C GLU A 67 -17.30 1.84 -9.30
N GLY A 68 -16.22 1.79 -8.51
CA GLY A 68 -16.21 1.41 -7.08
C GLY A 68 -16.24 2.58 -6.12
#